data_AF-A0A838TKD7-F1
#
_entry.id   AF-A0A838TKD7-F1
#
_cell.length_a   1.000
_cell.length_b   1.000
_cell.length_c   1.000
_cell.angle_alpha   90.00
_cell.angle_beta   90.00
_cell.angle_gamma   90.00
#
_symmetry.space_group_name_H-M   'P 1'
#
loop_
_entity.id
_entity.type
_entity.pdbx_description
1 polymer ?
#
loop_
_entity_poly.entity_id
_entity_poly.type
_entity_poly.pdbx_seq_one_letter_code
_entity_poly.pdbx_strand_id
1 'polypeptide(L)' 'MDKLVVKNNITINAPAAKVWDALVNPEQTKKYMFGCETISDWKLGSSLLWRGNYEGK' A
#
# COMPACT_ATOMS: atom_id res chain seq x y z
N MET A 1 3.30 -8.44 29.17
CA MET A 1 2.33 -7.95 28.17
C MET A 1 2.71 -8.55 26.84
N ASP A 2 2.08 -9.67 26.49
CA ASP A 2 2.34 -10.39 25.26
C ASP A 2 1.74 -9.63 24.07
N LYS A 3 2.62 -9.20 23.16
CA LYS A 3 2.19 -8.57 21.91
C LYS A 3 1.59 -9.65 21.02
N LEU A 4 0.28 -9.58 20.79
CA LEU A 4 -0.39 -10.35 19.76
C LEU A 4 0.11 -9.87 18.39
N VAL A 5 0.93 -10.69 17.73
CA VAL A 5 1.42 -10.44 16.37
C VAL A 5 0.71 -11.38 15.42
N VAL A 6 -0.15 -10.85 14.57
CA VAL A 6 -0.77 -11.62 13.48
C VAL A 6 0.20 -11.65 12.31
N LYS A 7 0.63 -12.84 11.87
CA LYS A 7 1.44 -13.04 10.67
C LYS A 7 0.62 -13.77 9.63
N ASN A 8 0.42 -13.16 8.47
CA ASN A 8 -0.15 -13.80 7.30
C ASN A 8 0.91 -13.83 6.18
N ASN A 9 1.06 -14.98 5.52
CA ASN A 9 1.88 -15.11 4.32
C ASN A 9 0.99 -15.55 3.15
N ILE A 10 1.18 -14.92 1.99
CA ILE A 10 0.52 -15.28 0.74
C ILE A 10 1.58 -15.49 -0.33
N THR A 11 1.43 -16.52 -1.14
CA THR A 11 2.33 -16.79 -2.26
C THR A 11 1.79 -16.12 -3.51
N ILE A 12 2.45 -15.05 -3.94
CA ILE A 12 2.11 -14.35 -5.19
C ILE A 12 3.15 -14.74 -6.23
N ASN A 13 2.71 -15.31 -7.35
CA ASN A 13 3.59 -15.61 -8.48
C ASN A 13 3.83 -14.35 -9.33
N ALA A 14 4.64 -13.43 -8.80
CA ALA A 14 5.05 -12.19 -9.47
C ALA A 14 6.48 -11.84 -9.05
N PRO A 15 7.25 -11.15 -9.93
CA PRO A 15 8.57 -10.66 -9.56
C PRO A 15 8.44 -9.65 -8.41
N ALA A 16 9.37 -9.70 -7.45
CA ALA A 16 9.37 -8.83 -6.28
C ALA A 16 9.31 -7.34 -6.66
N ALA A 17 9.92 -6.95 -7.78
CA ALA A 17 9.85 -5.59 -8.31
C ALA A 17 8.42 -5.16 -8.64
N LYS A 18 7.58 -6.06 -9.19
CA LYS A 18 6.18 -5.76 -9.51
C LYS A 18 5.31 -5.70 -8.26
N VAL A 19 5.62 -6.52 -7.25
CA VAL A 19 4.95 -6.46 -5.94
C VAL A 19 5.31 -5.14 -5.24
N TRP A 20 6.58 -4.74 -5.29
CA TRP A 20 7.01 -3.46 -4.76
C TRP A 20 6.35 -2.30 -5.50
N ASP A 21 6.38 -2.32 -6.84
CA ASP A 21 5.69 -1.35 -7.70
C ASP A 21 4.22 -1.23 -7.34
N ALA A 22 3.53 -2.35 -7.10
CA ALA A 22 2.14 -2.33 -6.68
C ALA A 22 1.92 -1.65 -5.32
N LEU A 23 2.85 -1.79 -4.38
CA LEU A 23 2.80 -1.15 -3.06
C LEU A 23 3.15 0.34 -3.12
N VAL A 24 4.03 0.74 -4.05
CA VAL A 24 4.54 2.10 -4.14
C VAL A 24 3.84 2.99 -5.16
N ASN A 25 3.25 2.43 -6.20
CA ASN A 25 2.57 3.23 -7.21
C ASN A 25 1.16 3.59 -6.78
N PRO A 26 0.80 4.89 -6.72
CA PRO A 26 -0.56 5.33 -6.42
C PRO A 26 -1.59 4.73 -7.38
N GLU A 27 -1.24 4.56 -8.67
CA GLU A 27 -2.11 3.95 -9.67
C GLU A 27 -2.43 2.48 -9.39
N GLN A 28 -1.48 1.73 -8.81
CA GLN A 28 -1.69 0.34 -8.44
C GLN A 28 -2.43 0.25 -7.11
N THR A 29 -2.03 1.05 -6.11
CA THR A 29 -2.70 1.10 -4.82
C THR A 29 -4.17 1.47 -4.96
N LYS A 30 -4.50 2.38 -5.87
CA LYS A 30 -5.89 2.75 -6.19
C LYS A 30 -6.74 1.56 -6.63
N LYS A 31 -6.17 0.60 -7.37
CA LYS A 31 -6.91 -0.55 -7.93
C LYS A 31 -7.32 -1.56 -6.87
N TYR A 32 -6.49 -1.79 -5.84
CA TYR A 32 -6.78 -2.76 -4.79
C TYR A 32 -7.23 -2.13 -3.47
N MET A 33 -7.00 -0.83 -3.25
CA MET A 33 -7.50 -0.07 -2.09
C MET A 33 -8.67 0.85 -2.44
N PHE A 34 -9.64 0.37 -3.21
CA PHE A 34 -10.96 1.02 -3.35
C PHE A 34 -10.90 2.51 -3.76
N GLY A 35 -9.92 2.91 -4.60
CA GLY A 35 -9.77 4.30 -5.00
C GLY A 35 -8.84 5.15 -4.13
N CYS A 36 -8.23 4.58 -3.08
CA CYS A 36 -7.20 5.25 -2.29
C CYS A 36 -5.87 5.33 -3.04
N GLU A 37 -5.40 6.55 -3.26
CA GLU A 37 -4.12 6.83 -3.87
C GLU A 37 -3.09 7.09 -2.78
N THR A 38 -1.98 6.37 -2.82
CA THR A 38 -0.85 6.57 -1.91
C THR A 38 0.11 7.58 -2.53
N ILE A 39 0.00 8.83 -2.12
CA ILE A 39 0.89 9.91 -2.53
C ILE A 39 2.09 9.89 -1.60
N SER A 40 3.19 9.33 -2.08
CA SER A 40 4.46 9.31 -1.35
C SER A 40 5.62 9.37 -2.32
N ASP A 41 6.65 10.09 -1.91
CA ASP A 41 7.93 10.14 -2.61
C ASP A 41 8.80 8.90 -2.37
N TRP A 42 8.35 7.96 -1.51
CA TRP A 42 9.05 6.71 -1.17
C TRP A 42 10.54 6.88 -0.87
N LYS A 43 10.89 8.00 -0.23
CA LYS A 43 12.23 8.28 0.31
C LYS A 43 12.20 8.26 1.84
N LEU A 44 13.34 7.98 2.44
CA LEU A 44 13.53 8.06 3.89
C LEU A 44 13.22 9.49 4.36
N GLY A 45 12.19 9.63 5.20
CA GLY A 45 11.69 10.91 5.70
C GLY A 45 10.54 11.52 4.89
N SER A 46 10.09 10.88 3.81
CA SER A 46 8.95 11.37 3.03
C SER A 46 7.62 11.12 3.71
N SER A 47 6.72 12.08 3.60
CA SER A 47 5.34 11.98 4.04
C SER A 47 4.57 10.99 3.15
N LEU A 48 4.04 9.93 3.76
CA LEU A 48 3.14 8.98 3.11
C LEU A 48 1.70 9.50 3.26
N LEU A 49 1.19 10.19 2.24
CA LEU A 49 -0.17 10.72 2.21
C LEU A 49 -1.09 9.70 1.55
N TRP A 50 -2.03 9.18 2.32
CA TRP A 50 -3.11 8.36 1.80
C TRP A 50 -4.29 9.25 1.45
N ARG A 51 -4.55 9.44 0.15
CA ARG A 51 -5.73 10.15 -0.34
C ARG A 51 -6.78 9.11 -0.72
N GLY A 52 -7.62 8.78 0.25
CA GLY A 52 -8.79 7.93 0.06
C GLY A 52 -10.05 8.74 -0.09
N ASN A 53 -10.85 8.43 -1.11
CA ASN A 53 -12.20 8.96 -1.20
C ASN A 53 -13.16 8.01 -0.46
N TYR A 54 -13.21 8.13 0.86
CA TYR A 54 -14.15 7.39 1.69
C TYR A 54 -15.50 8.12 1.69
N GLU A 55 -16.53 7.51 1.09
CA GLU A 55 -17.93 7.96 1.18
C GLU A 55 -18.29 9.34 0.59
N GLY A 56 -17.75 9.72 -0.56
CA GLY A 56 -18.34 10.81 -1.36
C GLY A 56 -18.40 12.19 -0.68
N LYS A 57 -17.52 12.46 0.29
CA LYS A 57 -17.32 13.78 0.89
C LYS A 57 -15.86 14.03 1.26
#